data_AF-A0A0Q3EU91-F1
#
_entry.id   AF-A0A0Q3EU91-F1
#
_cell.length_a   1.000
_cell.length_b   1.000
_cell.length_c   1.000
_cell.angle_alpha   90.00
_cell.angle_beta   90.00
_cell.angle_gamma   90.00
#
_symmetry.space_group_name_H-M   'P 1'
#
loop_
_entity.id
_entity.type
_entity.pdbx_description
1 polymer ?
#
loop_
_entity_poly.entity_id
_entity_poly.type
_entity_poly.pdbx_seq_one_letter_code
_entity_poly.pdbx_strand_id
1 'polypeptide(L)'
;MRSYQSFAEIEYLSTASAVVMTAEYARLAEISKFPPITIDLHKWSDVVFAKLYELDFFSVVGITETVADLYAERDGKRTMRILSGTNNAELAEATRRIQHLAVEASGGADLLGGRVELISTALSEAISNVARHAYPADHDFQFPHVGRWWLTAEFDRSNGMLTIVIYDQGATIPVTLPYQDIWSKVKLKVAQLASSDPKFDFANDGAYIEGSLKAGVTSTGDSHRGKGLAEMVGLIDELKAGYVSIFSRGGYYRHDYTSGKNSGAYPSSIGGTLIEWGIQVHGANHG
;
A
#
# COMPACT_ATOMS: atom_id res chain seq x y z
N MET A 1 -12.24 -13.20 -26.86
CA MET A 1 -12.19 -11.73 -27.08
C MET A 1 -10.97 -11.22 -26.32
N ARG A 2 -9.91 -10.76 -27.00
CA ARG A 2 -8.78 -10.11 -26.32
C ARG A 2 -9.20 -8.66 -26.05
N SER A 3 -9.73 -8.39 -24.86
CA SER A 3 -9.86 -7.01 -24.39
C SER A 3 -8.47 -6.50 -24.02
N TYR A 4 -8.16 -5.27 -24.41
CA TYR A 4 -6.96 -4.55 -23.97
C TYR A 4 -7.40 -3.35 -23.16
N GLN A 5 -6.62 -2.98 -22.15
CA GLN A 5 -6.79 -1.72 -21.45
C GLN A 5 -5.77 -0.73 -21.99
N SER A 6 -6.25 0.38 -22.55
CA SER A 6 -5.40 1.50 -22.95
C SER A 6 -5.20 2.40 -21.74
N PHE A 7 -3.96 2.77 -21.44
CA PHE A 7 -3.63 3.77 -20.42
C PHE A 7 -3.33 5.14 -21.01
N ALA A 8 -3.61 5.35 -22.31
CA ALA A 8 -3.33 6.60 -23.01
C ALA A 8 -4.10 7.81 -22.44
N GLU A 9 -5.22 7.59 -21.75
CA GLU A 9 -6.01 8.66 -21.12
C GLU A 9 -5.58 8.94 -19.67
N ILE A 10 -4.66 8.16 -19.10
CA ILE A 10 -4.16 8.42 -17.74
C ILE A 10 -3.10 9.52 -17.82
N GLU A 11 -3.38 10.64 -17.16
CA GLU A 11 -2.45 11.78 -17.09
C GLU A 11 -1.54 11.72 -15.86
N TYR A 12 -2.02 11.09 -14.78
CA TYR A 12 -1.33 10.97 -13.49
C TYR A 12 -1.55 9.60 -12.86
N LEU A 13 -0.49 9.07 -12.25
CA LEU A 13 -0.53 7.82 -11.48
C LEU A 13 0.19 8.02 -10.15
N SER A 14 -0.53 7.83 -9.04
CA SER A 14 0.10 7.82 -7.72
C SER A 14 0.95 6.56 -7.53
N THR A 15 1.87 6.59 -6.56
CA THR A 15 2.68 5.42 -6.18
C THR A 15 1.80 4.23 -5.79
N ALA A 16 0.74 4.46 -5.01
CA ALA A 16 -0.21 3.41 -4.63
C ALA A 16 -0.92 2.78 -5.84
N SER A 17 -1.44 3.61 -6.76
CA SER A 17 -2.10 3.10 -7.98
C SER A 17 -1.13 2.34 -8.88
N ALA A 18 0.13 2.78 -8.99
CA ALA A 18 1.16 2.11 -9.76
C ALA A 18 1.52 0.72 -9.19
N VAL A 19 1.57 0.59 -7.86
CA VAL A 19 1.78 -0.72 -7.20
C VAL A 19 0.62 -1.66 -7.46
N VAL A 20 -0.63 -1.20 -7.28
CA VAL A 20 -1.82 -2.03 -7.54
C VAL A 20 -1.84 -2.48 -8.99
N MET A 21 -1.62 -1.57 -9.94
CA MET A 21 -1.54 -1.91 -11.36
C MET A 21 -0.44 -2.93 -11.66
N THR A 22 0.74 -2.76 -11.07
CA THR A 22 1.87 -3.71 -11.23
C THR A 22 1.52 -5.10 -10.70
N ALA A 23 0.93 -5.17 -9.50
CA ALA A 23 0.51 -6.42 -8.88
C ALA A 23 -0.58 -7.14 -9.68
N GLU A 24 -1.55 -6.39 -10.22
CA GLU A 24 -2.60 -6.91 -11.08
C GLU A 24 -2.05 -7.48 -12.39
N TYR A 25 -1.13 -6.76 -13.04
CA TYR A 25 -0.51 -7.24 -14.27
C TYR A 25 0.40 -8.44 -14.04
N ALA A 26 1.16 -8.46 -12.94
CA ALA A 26 1.97 -9.61 -12.54
C ALA A 26 1.10 -10.85 -12.30
N ARG A 27 -0.03 -10.69 -11.60
CA ARG A 27 -1.02 -11.74 -11.39
C ARG A 27 -1.57 -12.27 -12.72
N LEU A 28 -1.95 -11.38 -13.64
CA LEU A 28 -2.41 -11.77 -14.98
C LEU A 28 -1.34 -12.52 -15.77
N ALA A 29 -0.08 -12.05 -15.73
CA ALA A 29 1.03 -12.72 -16.39
C ALA A 29 1.24 -14.14 -15.84
N GLU A 30 1.17 -14.30 -14.52
CA GLU A 30 1.39 -15.58 -13.85
C GLU A 30 0.25 -16.58 -14.08
N ILE A 31 -1.00 -16.10 -14.12
CA ILE A 31 -2.19 -16.93 -14.41
C ILE A 31 -2.25 -17.30 -15.89
N SER A 32 -2.07 -16.32 -16.79
CA SER A 32 -2.21 -16.55 -18.23
C SER A 32 -0.98 -17.20 -18.88
N LYS A 33 0.16 -17.23 -18.19
CA LYS A 33 1.48 -17.67 -18.71
C LYS A 33 1.99 -16.87 -19.91
N PHE A 34 1.39 -15.72 -20.18
CA PHE A 34 1.82 -14.79 -21.22
C PHE A 34 1.92 -13.37 -20.63
N PRO A 35 2.91 -12.56 -21.04
CA PRO A 35 2.93 -11.16 -20.64
C PRO A 35 1.67 -10.46 -21.15
N PRO A 36 0.95 -9.71 -20.31
CA PRO A 36 -0.18 -8.92 -20.76
C PRO A 36 0.28 -7.91 -21.81
N ILE A 37 -0.50 -7.75 -22.88
CA ILE A 37 -0.15 -6.84 -23.96
C ILE A 37 -0.32 -5.39 -23.47
N THR A 38 0.77 -4.66 -23.33
CA THR A 38 0.73 -3.20 -23.24
C THR A 38 0.61 -2.62 -24.65
N ILE A 39 -0.48 -1.92 -24.94
CA ILE A 39 -0.71 -1.30 -26.25
C ILE A 39 -0.40 0.19 -26.15
N ASP A 40 0.13 0.75 -27.25
CA ASP A 40 0.31 2.18 -27.43
C ASP A 40 1.14 2.87 -26.33
N LEU A 41 2.25 2.25 -25.90
CA LEU A 41 3.17 2.86 -24.91
C LEU A 41 3.58 4.29 -25.28
N HIS A 42 3.78 4.55 -26.58
CA HIS A 42 4.09 5.87 -27.14
C HIS A 42 2.97 6.92 -26.98
N LYS A 43 1.75 6.52 -26.61
CA LYS A 43 0.62 7.43 -26.33
C LYS A 43 0.42 7.67 -24.84
N TRP A 44 1.17 7.01 -23.97
CA TRP A 44 1.05 7.23 -22.54
C TRP A 44 1.66 8.59 -22.20
N SER A 45 1.07 9.26 -21.20
CA SER A 45 1.68 10.44 -20.62
C SER A 45 3.11 10.12 -20.13
N ASP A 46 4.07 10.99 -20.43
CA ASP A 46 5.45 10.89 -19.92
C ASP A 46 5.49 10.69 -18.40
N VAL A 47 4.57 11.31 -17.67
CA VAL A 47 4.50 11.22 -16.20
C VAL A 47 4.14 9.80 -15.77
N VAL A 48 3.16 9.19 -16.44
CA VAL A 48 2.71 7.82 -16.17
C VAL A 48 3.79 6.83 -16.59
N PHE A 49 4.38 7.03 -17.77
CA PHE A 49 5.45 6.19 -18.27
C PHE A 49 6.67 6.21 -17.35
N ALA A 50 7.17 7.39 -16.96
CA ALA A 50 8.31 7.53 -16.07
C ALA A 50 8.05 6.87 -14.71
N LYS A 51 6.84 7.04 -14.14
CA LYS A 51 6.45 6.38 -12.89
C LYS A 51 6.55 4.85 -12.99
N LEU A 52 5.99 4.27 -14.03
CA LEU A 52 5.99 2.81 -14.22
C LEU A 52 7.38 2.28 -14.59
N TYR A 53 8.16 3.06 -15.33
CA TYR A 53 9.56 2.74 -15.64
C TYR A 53 10.43 2.69 -14.37
N GLU A 54 10.39 3.73 -13.53
CA GLU A 54 11.15 3.79 -12.28
C GLU A 54 10.72 2.70 -11.28
N LEU A 55 9.41 2.39 -11.23
CA LEU A 55 8.87 1.32 -10.40
C LEU A 55 9.34 -0.08 -10.82
N ASP A 56 9.86 -0.23 -12.04
CA ASP A 56 10.25 -1.51 -12.68
C ASP A 56 9.06 -2.35 -13.20
N PHE A 57 7.93 -1.70 -13.52
CA PHE A 57 6.71 -2.35 -14.04
C PHE A 57 7.00 -3.24 -15.27
N PHE A 58 7.74 -2.73 -16.25
CA PHE A 58 7.98 -3.41 -17.52
C PHE A 58 8.72 -4.74 -17.32
N SER A 59 9.74 -4.76 -16.46
CA SER A 59 10.46 -5.98 -16.09
C SER A 59 9.54 -6.97 -15.39
N VAL A 60 8.69 -6.51 -14.46
CA VAL A 60 7.75 -7.36 -13.71
C VAL A 60 6.76 -8.06 -14.64
N VAL A 61 6.25 -7.36 -15.66
CA VAL A 61 5.26 -7.92 -16.59
C VAL A 61 5.88 -8.66 -17.78
N GLY A 62 7.22 -8.77 -17.83
CA GLY A 62 7.94 -9.52 -18.86
C GLY A 62 8.12 -8.79 -20.19
N ILE A 63 8.03 -7.44 -20.19
CA ILE A 63 8.36 -6.62 -21.37
C ILE A 63 9.87 -6.43 -21.40
N THR A 64 10.52 -7.06 -22.37
CA THR A 64 11.98 -7.13 -22.51
C THR A 64 12.55 -6.20 -23.57
N GLU A 65 11.69 -5.46 -24.29
CA GLU A 65 12.13 -4.44 -25.25
C GLU A 65 12.82 -3.27 -24.52
N THR A 66 13.78 -2.62 -25.18
CA THR A 66 14.49 -1.46 -24.62
C THR A 66 13.56 -0.26 -24.58
N VAL A 67 12.76 -0.16 -23.52
CA VAL A 67 11.88 0.99 -23.26
C VAL A 67 12.64 2.18 -22.65
N ALA A 68 13.93 2.03 -22.37
CA ALA A 68 14.80 3.08 -21.83
C ALA A 68 14.91 4.30 -22.75
N ASP A 69 14.81 4.10 -24.08
CA ASP A 69 14.86 5.19 -25.05
C ASP A 69 13.64 6.13 -24.96
N LEU A 70 12.57 5.68 -24.30
CA LEU A 70 11.35 6.46 -24.04
C LEU A 70 11.40 7.19 -22.69
N TYR A 71 12.40 6.90 -21.85
CA TYR A 71 12.50 7.48 -20.51
C TYR A 71 13.20 8.85 -20.56
N ALA A 72 12.46 9.88 -20.15
CA ALA A 72 13.03 11.17 -19.79
C ALA A 72 13.09 11.30 -18.27
N GLU A 73 14.30 11.40 -17.72
CA GLU A 73 14.49 11.66 -16.29
C GLU A 73 13.77 12.95 -15.90
N ARG A 74 12.94 12.87 -14.87
CA ARG A 74 12.15 14.01 -14.39
C ARG A 74 12.64 14.44 -13.02
N ASP A 75 12.71 15.75 -12.82
CA ASP A 75 13.17 16.32 -11.57
C ASP A 75 12.10 16.23 -10.47
N GLY A 76 12.54 16.09 -9.23
CA GLY A 76 11.70 16.23 -8.04
C GLY A 76 11.17 14.93 -7.40
N LYS A 77 10.98 13.83 -8.13
CA LYS A 77 10.53 12.55 -7.56
C LYS A 77 11.46 11.39 -7.91
N ARG A 78 11.67 10.47 -6.98
CA ARG A 78 12.43 9.25 -7.21
C ARG A 78 11.66 8.06 -6.65
N THR A 79 11.43 7.04 -7.45
CA THR A 79 10.77 5.80 -7.02
C THR A 79 11.78 4.64 -6.88
N MET A 80 11.66 3.91 -5.78
CA MET A 80 12.37 2.66 -5.54
C MET A 80 11.75 1.56 -6.42
N ARG A 81 12.58 0.79 -7.12
CA ARG A 81 12.10 -0.40 -7.84
C ARG A 81 11.33 -1.33 -6.90
N ILE A 82 10.20 -1.83 -7.40
CA ILE A 82 9.27 -2.63 -6.61
C ILE A 82 9.95 -3.91 -6.10
N LEU A 83 9.68 -4.23 -4.84
CA LEU A 83 10.04 -5.50 -4.20
C LEU A 83 8.78 -6.34 -4.03
N SER A 84 8.95 -7.66 -4.02
CA SER A 84 7.87 -8.57 -3.69
C SER A 84 8.41 -9.75 -2.90
N GLY A 85 7.59 -10.33 -2.02
CA GLY A 85 7.95 -11.49 -1.23
C GLY A 85 6.72 -12.21 -0.68
N THR A 86 6.94 -13.35 -0.04
CA THR A 86 5.88 -14.15 0.59
C THR A 86 5.99 -14.16 2.12
N ASN A 87 7.11 -13.68 2.65
CA ASN A 87 7.41 -13.65 4.08
C ASN A 87 8.35 -12.47 4.40
N ASN A 88 8.99 -12.47 5.58
CA ASN A 88 9.85 -11.39 6.07
C ASN A 88 11.31 -11.46 5.55
N ALA A 89 11.67 -12.39 4.67
CA ALA A 89 13.03 -12.56 4.17
C ALA A 89 13.57 -11.27 3.50
N GLU A 90 12.70 -10.53 2.81
CA GLU A 90 13.06 -9.31 2.10
C GLU A 90 12.98 -8.04 2.97
N LEU A 91 12.62 -8.13 4.26
CA LEU A 91 12.43 -6.95 5.12
C LEU A 91 13.73 -6.12 5.24
N ALA A 92 14.86 -6.77 5.50
CA ALA A 92 16.15 -6.07 5.63
C ALA A 92 16.52 -5.34 4.34
N GLU A 93 16.23 -5.95 3.19
CA GLU A 93 16.47 -5.37 1.88
C GLU A 93 15.54 -4.18 1.61
N ALA A 94 14.25 -4.31 1.94
CA ALA A 94 13.27 -3.23 1.82
C ALA A 94 13.69 -2.01 2.64
N THR A 95 14.00 -2.19 3.92
CA THR A 95 14.45 -1.09 4.81
C THR A 95 15.72 -0.43 4.26
N ARG A 96 16.70 -1.22 3.81
CA ARG A 96 17.95 -0.70 3.24
C ARG A 96 17.71 0.13 1.98
N ARG A 97 16.85 -0.33 1.06
CA ARG A 97 16.54 0.40 -0.18
C ARG A 97 15.74 1.68 0.07
N ILE A 98 14.82 1.66 1.04
CA ILE A 98 14.09 2.87 1.45
C ILE A 98 15.05 3.92 2.03
N GLN A 99 15.97 3.51 2.90
CA GLN A 99 16.98 4.41 3.45
C GLN A 99 17.89 4.96 2.35
N HIS A 100 18.36 4.10 1.44
CA HIS A 100 19.17 4.54 0.30
C HIS A 100 18.42 5.53 -0.59
N LEU A 101 17.14 5.28 -0.89
CA LEU A 101 16.29 6.20 -1.65
C LEU A 101 16.24 7.59 -0.98
N ALA A 102 15.98 7.64 0.32
CA ALA A 102 15.88 8.90 1.05
C ALA A 102 17.22 9.67 1.05
N VAL A 103 18.35 8.98 1.22
CA VAL A 103 19.70 9.59 1.20
C VAL A 103 20.08 10.08 -0.20
N GLU A 104 19.82 9.29 -1.24
CA GLU A 104 20.13 9.68 -2.61
C GLU A 104 19.25 10.84 -3.07
N ALA A 105 17.95 10.78 -2.76
CA ALA A 105 17.02 11.83 -3.10
C ALA A 105 17.29 13.13 -2.32
N SER A 106 17.89 13.08 -1.13
CA SER A 106 18.25 14.27 -0.35
C SER A 106 19.61 14.89 -0.74
N GLY A 107 20.35 14.31 -1.67
CA GLY A 107 21.71 14.76 -2.01
C GLY A 107 22.76 14.33 -0.98
N GLY A 108 22.53 13.23 -0.25
CA GLY A 108 23.48 12.62 0.68
C GLY A 108 23.20 12.86 2.16
N ALA A 109 22.12 13.57 2.50
CA ALA A 109 21.73 13.79 3.88
C ALA A 109 20.95 12.59 4.44
N ASP A 110 21.30 12.12 5.64
CA ASP A 110 20.49 11.12 6.35
C ASP A 110 19.24 11.77 6.94
N LEU A 111 18.16 11.77 6.16
CA LEU A 111 16.88 12.36 6.55
C LEU A 111 16.02 11.46 7.45
N LEU A 112 16.34 10.17 7.49
CA LEU A 112 15.57 9.21 8.28
C LEU A 112 16.19 9.05 9.67
N GLY A 113 17.51 9.06 9.80
CA GLY A 113 18.19 8.94 11.09
C GLY A 113 17.61 7.81 11.95
N GLY A 114 17.24 8.12 13.19
CA GLY A 114 16.62 7.16 14.12
C GLY A 114 15.22 6.65 13.72
N ARG A 115 14.59 7.20 12.67
CA ARG A 115 13.25 6.79 12.20
C ARG A 115 13.27 5.45 11.46
N VAL A 116 14.45 5.00 10.99
CA VAL A 116 14.60 3.75 10.23
C VAL A 116 14.10 2.54 11.03
N GLU A 117 14.36 2.49 12.34
CA GLU A 117 13.90 1.40 13.21
C GLU A 117 12.36 1.38 13.33
N LEU A 118 11.74 2.55 13.43
CA LEU A 118 10.27 2.68 13.50
C LEU A 118 9.62 2.25 12.19
N ILE A 119 10.17 2.71 11.06
CA ILE A 119 9.72 2.30 9.72
C ILE A 119 9.88 0.79 9.56
N SER A 120 11.04 0.23 9.92
CA SER A 120 11.28 -1.21 9.81
C SER A 120 10.33 -2.03 10.68
N THR A 121 9.94 -1.51 11.85
CA THR A 121 8.96 -2.15 12.73
C THR A 121 7.57 -2.16 12.09
N ALA A 122 7.11 -1.03 11.57
CA ALA A 122 5.83 -0.93 10.88
C ALA A 122 5.77 -1.81 9.61
N LEU A 123 6.86 -1.85 8.83
CA LEU A 123 6.99 -2.72 7.66
C LEU A 123 6.97 -4.20 8.04
N SER A 124 7.69 -4.58 9.09
CA SER A 124 7.71 -5.96 9.59
C SER A 124 6.31 -6.43 9.96
N GLU A 125 5.49 -5.56 10.56
CA GLU A 125 4.12 -5.90 10.93
C GLU A 125 3.24 -6.05 9.68
N ALA A 126 3.38 -5.16 8.70
CA ALA A 126 2.62 -5.24 7.45
C ALA A 126 2.95 -6.50 6.64
N ILE A 127 4.23 -6.83 6.50
CA ILE A 127 4.67 -8.05 5.83
C ILE A 127 4.22 -9.30 6.61
N SER A 128 4.30 -9.27 7.94
CA SER A 128 3.84 -10.38 8.79
C SER A 128 2.34 -10.61 8.69
N ASN A 129 1.54 -9.55 8.56
CA ASN A 129 0.11 -9.66 8.29
C ASN A 129 -0.17 -10.41 6.99
N VAL A 130 0.59 -10.13 5.93
CA VAL A 130 0.45 -10.86 4.67
C VAL A 130 0.84 -12.32 4.85
N ALA A 131 2.01 -12.58 5.42
CA ALA A 131 2.56 -13.92 5.57
C ALA A 131 1.69 -14.85 6.45
N ARG A 132 0.99 -14.29 7.44
CA ARG A 132 0.20 -15.06 8.41
C ARG A 132 -1.30 -15.11 8.11
N HIS A 133 -1.86 -14.06 7.50
CA HIS A 133 -3.32 -13.87 7.47
C HIS A 133 -3.90 -13.61 6.09
N ALA A 134 -3.13 -13.10 5.13
CA ALA A 134 -3.67 -12.72 3.83
C ALA A 134 -4.02 -13.91 2.94
N TYR A 135 -3.40 -15.08 3.12
CA TYR A 135 -3.66 -16.24 2.25
C TYR A 135 -4.03 -17.51 3.03
N PRO A 136 -5.22 -17.56 3.68
CA PRO A 136 -5.68 -18.76 4.38
C PRO A 136 -5.98 -19.88 3.39
N ALA A 137 -5.63 -21.12 3.73
CA ALA A 137 -5.89 -22.28 2.88
C ALA A 137 -7.39 -22.62 2.73
N ASP A 138 -8.21 -22.16 3.68
CA ASP A 138 -9.65 -22.38 3.77
C ASP A 138 -10.49 -21.20 3.24
N HIS A 139 -9.84 -20.20 2.64
CA HIS A 139 -10.55 -19.05 2.05
C HIS A 139 -10.85 -19.26 0.56
N ASP A 140 -12.10 -19.01 0.17
CA ASP A 140 -12.53 -19.07 -1.23
C ASP A 140 -12.30 -17.71 -1.92
N PHE A 141 -11.21 -17.62 -2.68
CA PHE A 141 -10.84 -16.40 -3.39
C PHE A 141 -11.64 -16.26 -4.69
N GLN A 142 -12.25 -15.09 -4.89
CA GLN A 142 -12.98 -14.77 -6.12
C GLN A 142 -12.11 -14.87 -7.39
N PHE A 143 -10.82 -14.60 -7.27
CA PHE A 143 -9.84 -14.66 -8.35
C PHE A 143 -8.60 -15.43 -7.89
N PRO A 144 -7.89 -16.14 -8.79
CA PRO A 144 -6.61 -16.76 -8.42
C PRO A 144 -5.63 -15.70 -7.92
N HIS A 145 -4.86 -16.01 -6.89
CA HIS A 145 -3.88 -15.10 -6.30
C HIS A 145 -2.45 -15.61 -6.50
N VAL A 146 -1.48 -14.70 -6.38
CA VAL A 146 -0.03 -15.01 -6.46
C VAL A 146 0.64 -15.12 -5.10
N GLY A 147 -0.12 -14.99 -4.00
CA GLY A 147 0.34 -15.33 -2.65
C GLY A 147 1.50 -14.48 -2.13
N ARG A 148 1.61 -13.23 -2.58
CA ARG A 148 2.73 -12.34 -2.26
C ARG A 148 2.28 -10.93 -1.92
N TRP A 149 3.17 -10.18 -1.29
CA TRP A 149 3.08 -8.74 -1.12
C TRP A 149 3.97 -8.02 -2.14
N TRP A 150 3.66 -6.76 -2.38
CA TRP A 150 4.37 -5.83 -3.26
C TRP A 150 4.69 -4.56 -2.50
N LEU A 151 5.94 -4.09 -2.55
CA LEU A 151 6.40 -2.95 -1.78
C LEU A 151 7.22 -2.00 -2.66
N THR A 152 6.94 -0.70 -2.56
CA THR A 152 7.80 0.35 -3.12
C THR A 152 7.87 1.54 -2.17
N ALA A 153 8.74 2.49 -2.47
CA ALA A 153 8.74 3.81 -1.88
C ALA A 153 9.01 4.87 -2.95
N GLU A 154 8.44 6.05 -2.77
CA GLU A 154 8.73 7.26 -3.54
C GLU A 154 9.22 8.34 -2.60
N PHE A 155 10.24 9.08 -3.01
CA PHE A 155 10.63 10.32 -2.36
C PHE A 155 10.30 11.50 -3.25
N ASP A 156 9.54 12.46 -2.72
CA ASP A 156 9.23 13.72 -3.37
C ASP A 156 10.04 14.85 -2.73
N ARG A 157 11.03 15.35 -3.47
CA ARG A 157 11.93 16.43 -3.04
C ARG A 157 11.21 17.76 -2.86
N SER A 158 10.12 17.99 -3.60
CA SER A 158 9.43 19.29 -3.59
C SER A 158 8.76 19.58 -2.25
N ASN A 159 8.32 18.53 -1.55
CA ASN A 159 7.66 18.62 -0.26
C ASN A 159 8.38 17.83 0.85
N GLY A 160 9.44 17.09 0.54
CA GLY A 160 10.16 16.27 1.52
C GLY A 160 9.31 15.11 2.06
N MET A 161 8.47 14.51 1.21
CA MET A 161 7.62 13.38 1.57
C MET A 161 8.23 12.07 1.10
N LEU A 162 8.43 11.13 2.02
CA LEU A 162 8.71 9.74 1.72
C LEU A 162 7.40 8.94 1.77
N THR A 163 6.89 8.53 0.62
CA THR A 163 5.71 7.68 0.51
C THR A 163 6.13 6.23 0.41
N ILE A 164 5.72 5.38 1.35
CA ILE A 164 5.97 3.93 1.33
C ILE A 164 4.64 3.21 1.10
N VAL A 165 4.59 2.31 0.13
CA VAL A 165 3.37 1.55 -0.20
C VAL A 165 3.67 0.06 -0.10
N ILE A 166 2.79 -0.67 0.59
CA ILE A 166 2.72 -2.13 0.54
C ILE A 166 1.31 -2.57 0.12
N TYR A 167 1.23 -3.59 -0.72
CA TYR A 167 -0.04 -4.13 -1.22
C TYR A 167 0.01 -5.66 -1.32
N ASP A 168 -1.08 -6.32 -0.98
CA ASP A 168 -1.32 -7.74 -1.23
C ASP A 168 -2.71 -7.96 -1.83
N GLN A 169 -2.90 -9.08 -2.52
CA GLN A 169 -4.16 -9.49 -3.17
C GLN A 169 -4.88 -10.60 -2.37
N GLY A 170 -4.63 -10.64 -1.07
CA GLY A 170 -5.15 -11.66 -0.17
C GLY A 170 -6.52 -11.34 0.41
N ALA A 171 -6.94 -12.18 1.35
CA ALA A 171 -8.14 -12.04 2.13
C ALA A 171 -8.08 -10.73 2.93
N THR A 172 -9.06 -9.87 2.66
CA THR A 172 -9.09 -8.49 3.14
C THR A 172 -9.36 -8.40 4.64
N ILE A 173 -8.97 -7.30 5.29
CA ILE A 173 -9.19 -7.06 6.71
C ILE A 173 -10.65 -7.28 7.11
N PRO A 174 -11.68 -6.76 6.40
CA PRO A 174 -13.08 -7.03 6.78
C PRO A 174 -13.48 -8.51 6.78
N VAL A 175 -12.74 -9.37 6.09
CA VAL A 175 -13.01 -10.81 5.94
C VAL A 175 -12.21 -11.65 6.94
N THR A 176 -10.96 -11.27 7.23
CA THR A 176 -10.03 -12.05 8.06
C THR A 176 -10.16 -11.77 9.56
N LEU A 177 -11.01 -10.82 9.97
CA LEU A 177 -11.21 -10.53 11.39
C LEU A 177 -11.79 -11.76 12.13
N PRO A 178 -11.24 -12.15 13.29
CA PRO A 178 -11.82 -13.21 14.09
C PRO A 178 -13.26 -12.87 14.47
N TYR A 179 -14.18 -13.69 13.96
CA TYR A 179 -15.63 -13.52 13.95
C TYR A 179 -16.30 -13.48 15.33
N GLN A 180 -15.57 -13.74 16.42
CA GLN A 180 -16.14 -14.02 17.75
C GLN A 180 -15.90 -12.89 18.77
N ASP A 181 -14.68 -12.38 18.94
CA ASP A 181 -14.38 -11.35 19.97
C ASP A 181 -14.44 -9.90 19.46
N ILE A 182 -14.07 -9.69 18.20
CA ILE A 182 -14.04 -8.37 17.56
C ILE A 182 -15.43 -7.99 17.07
N TRP A 183 -16.21 -8.96 16.64
CA TRP A 183 -17.52 -8.75 16.03
C TRP A 183 -18.51 -8.07 16.97
N SER A 184 -18.44 -8.31 18.28
CA SER A 184 -19.31 -7.68 19.29
C SER A 184 -19.07 -6.16 19.37
N LYS A 185 -17.79 -5.74 19.39
CA LYS A 185 -17.39 -4.32 19.47
C LYS A 185 -17.58 -3.61 18.14
N VAL A 186 -17.25 -4.29 17.04
CA VAL A 186 -17.44 -3.76 15.69
C VAL A 186 -18.93 -3.69 15.36
N LYS A 187 -19.75 -4.67 15.72
CA LYS A 187 -21.22 -4.61 15.58
C LYS A 187 -21.82 -3.44 16.33
N LEU A 188 -21.37 -3.09 17.53
CA LEU A 188 -21.91 -1.93 18.24
C LEU A 188 -21.64 -0.63 17.49
N LYS A 189 -20.42 -0.44 16.97
CA LYS A 189 -20.08 0.75 16.19
C LYS A 189 -20.72 0.75 14.80
N VAL A 190 -20.75 -0.40 14.12
CA VAL A 190 -21.49 -0.59 12.86
C VAL A 190 -22.98 -0.37 13.07
N ALA A 191 -23.59 -0.87 14.13
CA ALA A 191 -25.02 -0.65 14.44
C ALA A 191 -25.32 0.81 14.82
N GLN A 192 -24.39 1.51 15.48
CA GLN A 192 -24.50 2.95 15.74
C GLN A 192 -24.39 3.78 14.45
N LEU A 193 -23.66 3.31 13.44
CA LEU A 193 -23.50 3.97 12.13
C LEU A 193 -24.54 3.52 11.09
N ALA A 194 -25.05 2.30 11.22
CA ALA A 194 -26.04 1.66 10.35
C ALA A 194 -27.44 2.05 10.80
N SER A 195 -27.79 3.32 10.60
CA SER A 195 -29.17 3.79 10.74
C SER A 195 -30.04 3.43 9.53
N SER A 196 -29.49 2.71 8.54
CA SER A 196 -30.16 2.32 7.30
C SER A 196 -29.44 1.14 6.63
N ASP A 197 -30.13 0.46 5.70
CA ASP A 197 -29.53 -0.55 4.83
C ASP A 197 -28.24 -0.02 4.15
N PRO A 198 -27.22 -0.87 3.96
CA PRO A 198 -25.98 -0.46 3.32
C PRO A 198 -26.25 -0.03 1.87
N LYS A 199 -25.72 1.14 1.49
CA LYS A 199 -25.93 1.72 0.15
C LYS A 199 -25.29 0.90 -0.97
N PHE A 200 -24.29 0.10 -0.65
CA PHE A 200 -23.54 -0.79 -1.54
C PHE A 200 -22.77 -1.84 -0.71
N ASP A 201 -22.29 -2.91 -1.36
CA ASP A 201 -21.73 -4.12 -0.73
C ASP A 201 -20.62 -3.88 0.30
N PHE A 202 -19.85 -2.80 0.14
CA PHE A 202 -18.68 -2.47 0.98
C PHE A 202 -18.91 -1.29 1.93
N ALA A 203 -20.14 -0.78 2.06
CA ALA A 203 -20.42 0.48 2.77
C ALA A 203 -19.91 0.51 4.24
N ASN A 204 -19.75 -0.66 4.86
CA ASN A 204 -19.30 -0.79 6.25
C ASN A 204 -17.80 -1.11 6.40
N ASP A 205 -17.05 -1.28 5.31
CA ASP A 205 -15.67 -1.76 5.35
C ASP A 205 -14.74 -0.81 6.09
N GLY A 206 -14.92 0.51 5.95
CA GLY A 206 -14.15 1.50 6.72
C GLY A 206 -14.35 1.36 8.24
N ALA A 207 -15.57 1.02 8.68
CA ALA A 207 -15.87 0.79 10.09
C ALA A 207 -15.26 -0.52 10.59
N TYR A 208 -15.21 -1.56 9.75
CA TYR A 208 -14.50 -2.80 10.06
C TYR A 208 -13.01 -2.53 10.28
N ILE A 209 -12.35 -1.83 9.35
CA ILE A 209 -10.92 -1.48 9.46
C ILE A 209 -10.65 -0.65 10.71
N GLU A 210 -11.45 0.40 10.97
CA GLU A 210 -11.29 1.24 12.16
C GLU A 210 -11.51 0.45 13.46
N GLY A 211 -12.46 -0.48 13.44
CA GLY A 211 -12.77 -1.37 14.55
C GLY A 211 -11.61 -2.30 14.89
N SER A 212 -10.95 -2.88 13.89
CA SER A 212 -9.77 -3.74 14.04
C SER A 212 -8.62 -3.03 14.75
N LEU A 213 -8.37 -1.77 14.39
CA LEU A 213 -7.35 -0.94 15.03
C LEU A 213 -7.61 -0.75 16.52
N LYS A 214 -8.87 -0.46 16.90
CA LYS A 214 -9.26 -0.28 18.31
C LYS A 214 -9.23 -1.59 19.09
N ALA A 215 -9.64 -2.70 18.47
CA ALA A 215 -9.62 -4.00 19.10
C ALA A 215 -8.19 -4.40 19.50
N GLY A 216 -7.21 -4.21 18.59
CA GLY A 216 -5.80 -4.41 18.87
C GLY A 216 -5.31 -3.61 20.08
N VAL A 217 -5.68 -2.34 20.19
CA VAL A 217 -5.34 -1.48 21.34
C VAL A 217 -5.98 -1.99 22.64
N THR A 218 -7.26 -2.38 22.62
CA THR A 218 -7.98 -2.79 23.85
C THR A 218 -7.66 -4.20 24.34
N SER A 219 -7.18 -5.08 23.47
CA SER A 219 -6.82 -6.45 23.84
C SER A 219 -5.47 -6.53 24.57
N THR A 220 -4.65 -5.48 24.48
CA THR A 220 -3.26 -5.49 24.96
C THR A 220 -3.05 -4.45 26.06
N GLY A 221 -3.32 -4.82 27.31
CA GLY A 221 -2.92 -4.07 28.50
C GLY A 221 -1.43 -4.20 28.86
N ASP A 222 -0.63 -4.91 28.06
CA ASP A 222 0.79 -5.19 28.30
C ASP A 222 1.71 -4.69 27.17
N SER A 223 2.93 -4.32 27.55
CA SER A 223 3.89 -3.49 26.82
C SER A 223 4.81 -4.21 25.82
N HIS A 224 4.50 -5.43 25.36
CA HIS A 224 5.41 -6.21 24.51
C HIS A 224 4.86 -6.45 23.10
N ARG A 225 5.77 -6.37 22.12
CA ARG A 225 5.57 -6.40 20.64
C ARG A 225 4.59 -7.48 20.15
N GLY A 226 3.78 -7.13 19.13
CA GLY A 226 2.80 -8.01 18.47
C GLY A 226 1.41 -7.38 18.31
N LYS A 227 1.32 -6.06 18.06
CA LYS A 227 0.07 -5.28 18.18
C LYS A 227 -0.70 -5.13 16.86
N GLY A 228 -0.32 -5.83 15.79
CA GLY A 228 -1.13 -5.88 14.57
C GLY A 228 -1.18 -4.54 13.83
N LEU A 229 -2.33 -4.27 13.19
CA LEU A 229 -2.58 -3.02 12.45
C LEU A 229 -2.37 -1.75 13.30
N ALA A 230 -2.49 -1.81 14.64
CA ALA A 230 -2.29 -0.65 15.49
C ALA A 230 -0.83 -0.15 15.50
N GLU A 231 0.15 -1.06 15.41
CA GLU A 231 1.57 -0.73 15.28
C GLU A 231 1.87 0.00 13.96
N MET A 232 1.21 -0.41 12.87
CA MET A 232 1.32 0.26 11.56
C MET A 232 0.85 1.72 11.63
N VAL A 233 -0.22 1.98 12.37
CA VAL A 233 -0.76 3.34 12.54
C VAL A 233 0.05 4.15 13.54
N GLY A 234 0.54 3.51 14.59
CA GLY A 234 1.34 4.13 15.66
C GLY A 234 2.61 4.81 15.15
N LEU A 235 3.18 4.34 14.03
CA LEU A 235 4.32 5.00 13.37
C LEU A 235 4.10 6.51 13.20
N ILE A 236 2.91 6.92 12.74
CA ILE A 236 2.62 8.34 12.47
C ILE A 236 2.51 9.15 13.76
N ASP A 237 2.02 8.54 14.83
CA ASP A 237 1.96 9.17 16.16
C ASP A 237 3.36 9.34 16.76
N GLU A 238 4.25 8.35 16.58
CA GLU A 238 5.63 8.40 17.03
C GLU A 238 6.47 9.43 16.26
N LEU A 239 6.28 9.49 14.94
CA LEU A 239 6.96 10.45 14.07
C LEU A 239 6.43 11.88 14.25
N LYS A 240 5.22 12.03 14.79
CA LYS A 240 4.53 13.33 14.95
C LYS A 240 4.41 14.13 13.66
N ALA A 241 4.33 13.43 12.53
CA ALA A 241 4.24 14.03 11.21
C ALA A 241 3.82 13.00 10.17
N GLY A 242 3.18 13.47 9.10
CA GLY A 242 2.77 12.64 7.99
C GLY A 242 1.44 11.92 8.22
N TYR A 243 1.22 10.83 7.49
CA TYR A 243 -0.03 10.10 7.48
C TYR A 243 0.15 8.61 7.19
N VAL A 244 -0.88 7.83 7.50
CA VAL A 244 -1.06 6.45 7.06
C VAL A 244 -2.46 6.29 6.49
N SER A 245 -2.59 5.56 5.39
CA SER A 245 -3.86 5.15 4.79
C SER A 245 -3.86 3.65 4.60
N ILE A 246 -4.93 2.99 5.02
CA ILE A 246 -5.19 1.56 4.86
C ILE A 246 -6.42 1.44 3.98
N PHE A 247 -6.30 0.81 2.82
CA PHE A 247 -7.40 0.43 1.96
C PHE A 247 -7.53 -1.09 2.00
N SER A 248 -8.73 -1.61 2.21
CA SER A 248 -8.94 -3.05 2.22
C SER A 248 -10.35 -3.36 1.75
N ARG A 249 -10.44 -4.20 0.71
CA ARG A 249 -11.68 -4.38 -0.06
C ARG A 249 -12.21 -3.03 -0.53
N GLY A 250 -13.45 -2.64 -0.22
CA GLY A 250 -13.99 -1.33 -0.56
C GLY A 250 -13.81 -0.28 0.54
N GLY A 251 -13.23 -0.64 1.70
CA GLY A 251 -13.07 0.27 2.84
C GLY A 251 -11.75 1.02 2.84
N TYR A 252 -11.74 2.16 3.51
CA TYR A 252 -10.51 2.84 3.87
C TYR A 252 -10.54 3.37 5.32
N TYR A 253 -9.35 3.47 5.88
CA TYR A 253 -9.03 4.21 7.10
C TYR A 253 -7.81 5.08 6.81
N ARG A 254 -7.83 6.33 7.26
CA ARG A 254 -6.67 7.22 7.19
C ARG A 254 -6.49 7.92 8.53
N HIS A 255 -5.23 7.98 8.95
CA HIS A 255 -4.77 8.76 10.10
C HIS A 255 -3.70 9.73 9.60
N ASP A 256 -3.99 11.01 9.68
CA ASP A 256 -3.06 12.08 9.41
C ASP A 256 -2.74 12.76 10.74
N TYR A 257 -1.46 12.98 11.03
CA TYR A 257 -1.04 13.56 12.30
C TYR A 257 -1.68 14.95 12.54
N THR A 258 -1.87 15.73 11.47
CA THR A 258 -2.36 17.11 11.54
C THR A 258 -3.88 17.21 11.48
N SER A 259 -4.51 16.49 10.53
CA SER A 259 -5.95 16.58 10.30
C SER A 259 -6.77 15.52 11.05
N GLY A 260 -6.11 14.59 11.73
CA GLY A 260 -6.75 13.54 12.50
C GLY A 260 -7.16 12.32 11.66
N LYS A 261 -8.18 11.60 12.16
CA LYS A 261 -8.57 10.27 11.68
C LYS A 261 -9.88 10.34 10.90
N ASN A 262 -9.95 9.69 9.74
CA ASN A 262 -11.19 9.45 9.01
C ASN A 262 -11.25 8.03 8.43
N SER A 263 -12.46 7.55 8.18
CA SER A 263 -12.71 6.26 7.56
C SER A 263 -13.96 6.34 6.68
N GLY A 264 -14.07 5.42 5.73
CA GLY A 264 -15.19 5.38 4.79
C GLY A 264 -15.10 4.18 3.86
N ALA A 265 -15.89 4.21 2.80
CA ALA A 265 -15.90 3.14 1.83
C ALA A 265 -16.24 3.65 0.41
N TYR A 266 -15.82 2.88 -0.57
CA TYR A 266 -16.10 3.03 -1.98
C TYR A 266 -16.95 1.86 -2.48
N PRO A 267 -17.76 2.06 -3.55
CA PRO A 267 -18.54 0.97 -4.16
C PRO A 267 -17.69 -0.13 -4.81
N SER A 268 -16.39 0.10 -4.98
CA SER A 268 -15.48 -0.81 -5.67
C SER A 268 -14.37 -1.27 -4.73
N SER A 269 -14.00 -2.54 -4.86
CA SER A 269 -12.92 -3.16 -4.10
C SER A 269 -11.56 -2.88 -4.73
N ILE A 270 -10.53 -2.65 -3.90
CA ILE A 270 -9.13 -2.61 -4.32
C ILE A 270 -8.54 -4.01 -4.58
N GLY A 271 -9.32 -5.08 -4.42
CA GLY A 271 -8.91 -6.45 -4.71
C GLY A 271 -7.94 -7.07 -3.70
N GLY A 272 -7.76 -6.43 -2.54
CA GLY A 272 -6.80 -6.87 -1.52
C GLY A 272 -6.66 -5.85 -0.38
N THR A 273 -5.47 -5.74 0.19
CA THR A 273 -5.14 -4.74 1.24
C THR A 273 -3.93 -3.91 0.82
N LEU A 274 -4.09 -2.58 0.81
CA LEU A 274 -3.03 -1.61 0.56
C LEU A 274 -2.79 -0.78 1.83
N ILE A 275 -1.53 -0.60 2.19
CA ILE A 275 -1.12 0.35 3.23
C ILE A 275 -0.14 1.34 2.61
N GLU A 276 -0.43 2.62 2.79
CA GLU A 276 0.41 3.74 2.36
C GLU A 276 0.78 4.58 3.57
N TRP A 277 2.08 4.79 3.80
CA TRP A 277 2.58 5.79 4.74
C TRP A 277 3.16 6.95 3.96
N GLY A 278 2.78 8.18 4.30
CA GLY A 278 3.49 9.38 3.93
C GLY A 278 4.28 9.88 5.13
N ILE A 279 5.61 9.82 5.06
CA ILE A 279 6.52 10.24 6.13
C ILE A 279 7.16 11.56 5.74
N GLN A 280 6.85 12.60 6.51
CA GLN A 280 7.43 13.92 6.33
C GLN A 280 8.86 13.95 6.87
N VAL A 281 9.86 14.07 6.00
CA VAL A 281 11.28 14.00 6.38
C VAL A 281 11.94 15.37 6.59
N HIS A 282 11.31 16.45 6.12
CA HIS A 282 11.68 17.84 6.43
C HIS A 282 10.52 18.57 7.10
N GLY A 283 10.80 19.45 8.07
CA GLY A 283 9.78 20.42 8.48
C GLY A 283 9.39 21.26 7.27
N ALA A 284 8.10 21.33 6.95
CA ALA A 284 7.63 22.29 5.96
C ALA A 284 8.09 23.67 6.44
N ASN A 285 9.05 24.28 5.74
CA ASN A 285 9.39 25.68 5.96
C ASN A 285 8.16 26.48 5.50
N HIS A 286 7.24 26.73 6.42
CA HIS A 286 6.26 27.79 6.28
C HIS A 286 7.02 29.11 6.50
N GLY A 287 7.59 29.62 5.41
CA GLY A 287 7.95 31.04 5.30
C GLY A 287 6.72 31.88 5.03
#